data_AF-A0A1B6IYJ4-F1
#
_entry.id   AF-A0A1B6IYJ4-F1
#
_cell.length_a   1.000
_cell.length_b   1.000
_cell.length_c   1.000
_cell.angle_alpha   90.00
_cell.angle_beta   90.00
_cell.angle_gamma   90.00
#
_symmetry.space_group_name_H-M   'P 1'
#
loop_
_entity.id
_entity.type
_entity.pdbx_description
1 polymer ?
#
loop_
_entity_poly.entity_id
_entity_poly.type
_entity_poly.pdbx_seq_one_letter_code
_entity_poly.pdbx_strand_id
1 'polypeptide(L)'
;MESSNDSIWDIVLLNTFIISKKKFKVYFHRKTLIWERETPPHSRTSLPVNDIIAVKYLHNSDQSCCCNVDNGLDSTHQVFTVHFVVQEKQNQWKYKRVDLESSDHRQVTTWVTTLDSMLTELKHRPKHLLMFVNPFGGRKRGLRIYKEVVKPLMDIAGVKVDLTITQRSNHARDILLEDNLTEYDGVVCVGGDGTFSEIMNGLITRTARDNG
;
A
#
# COMPACT_ATOMS: atom_id res chain seq x y z
N MET A 1 16.58 -2.51 -25.86
CA MET A 1 17.58 -2.78 -24.80
C MET A 1 16.81 -3.12 -23.54
N GLU A 2 16.45 -4.38 -23.37
CA GLU A 2 15.66 -4.90 -22.25
C GLU A 2 16.36 -6.18 -21.81
N SER A 3 17.46 -6.04 -21.06
CA SER A 3 18.31 -7.20 -20.74
C SER A 3 19.12 -7.05 -19.45
N SER A 4 18.59 -6.33 -18.44
CA SER A 4 19.32 -6.13 -17.17
C SER A 4 18.49 -6.28 -15.89
N ASN A 5 17.16 -6.44 -15.94
CA ASN A 5 16.30 -6.39 -14.75
C ASN A 5 15.68 -7.73 -14.31
N ASP A 6 15.93 -8.85 -14.99
CA ASP A 6 15.44 -10.16 -14.51
C ASP A 6 16.17 -10.62 -13.24
N SER A 7 17.38 -10.11 -12.98
CA SER A 7 18.23 -10.56 -11.87
C SER A 7 17.66 -10.28 -10.48
N ILE A 8 16.87 -9.22 -10.30
CA ILE A 8 16.33 -8.89 -8.96
C ILE A 8 15.26 -9.90 -8.54
N TRP A 9 14.56 -10.50 -9.51
CA TRP A 9 13.46 -11.43 -9.26
C TRP A 9 13.92 -12.85 -8.95
N ASP A 10 15.19 -13.16 -9.23
CA ASP A 10 15.85 -14.42 -8.88
C ASP A 10 16.40 -14.43 -7.44
N ILE A 11 16.36 -13.29 -6.75
CA ILE A 11 16.87 -13.19 -5.38
C ILE A 11 16.07 -14.11 -4.45
N VAL A 12 16.81 -14.86 -3.64
CA VAL A 12 16.27 -15.68 -2.56
C VAL A 12 16.73 -15.10 -1.23
N LEU A 13 15.77 -14.75 -0.39
CA LEU A 13 16.02 -14.37 1.00
C LEU A 13 15.56 -15.50 1.91
N LEU A 14 16.30 -15.81 2.97
CA LEU A 14 15.93 -16.82 3.94
C LEU A 14 16.56 -16.52 5.30
N ASN A 15 15.73 -16.22 6.29
CA ASN A 15 16.17 -15.96 7.66
C ASN A 15 15.07 -16.32 8.67
N THR A 16 15.44 -16.41 9.95
CA THR A 16 14.48 -16.56 11.04
C THR A 16 14.22 -15.20 11.68
N PHE A 17 12.95 -14.81 11.77
CA PHE A 17 12.50 -13.58 12.45
C PHE A 17 11.59 -13.90 13.62
N ILE A 18 11.50 -12.96 14.55
CA ILE A 18 10.48 -12.98 15.60
C ILE A 18 9.27 -12.20 15.09
N ILE A 19 8.10 -12.82 15.12
CA ILE A 19 6.82 -12.21 14.78
C ILE A 19 5.88 -12.49 15.95
N SER A 20 5.39 -11.45 16.62
CA SER A 20 4.52 -11.60 17.80
C SER A 20 5.09 -12.56 18.85
N LYS A 21 6.37 -12.37 19.22
CA LYS A 21 7.12 -13.17 20.21
C LYS A 21 7.35 -14.64 19.86
N LYS A 22 7.15 -15.03 18.60
CA LYS A 22 7.36 -16.41 18.12
C LYS A 22 8.34 -16.42 16.95
N LYS A 23 9.15 -17.47 16.84
CA LYS A 23 10.09 -17.64 15.72
C LYS A 23 9.38 -18.14 14.47
N PHE A 24 9.65 -17.46 13.37
CA PHE A 24 9.18 -17.83 12.04
C PHE A 24 10.37 -17.95 11.10
N LYS A 25 10.40 -19.02 10.32
CA LYS A 25 11.25 -19.11 9.14
C LYS A 25 10.60 -18.27 8.05
N VAL A 26 11.28 -17.21 7.62
CA VAL A 26 10.78 -16.28 6.61
C VAL A 26 11.68 -16.37 5.39
N TYR A 27 11.07 -16.51 4.23
CA TYR A 27 11.80 -16.59 2.98
C TYR A 27 11.04 -15.91 1.85
N PHE A 28 11.81 -15.32 0.93
CA PHE A 28 11.30 -14.75 -0.30
C PHE A 28 11.86 -15.54 -1.47
N HIS A 29 10.98 -16.03 -2.33
CA HIS A 29 11.37 -16.78 -3.52
C HIS A 29 10.23 -16.74 -4.54
N ARG A 30 10.57 -16.64 -5.84
CA ARG A 30 9.60 -16.57 -6.95
C ARG A 30 8.52 -15.52 -6.69
N LYS A 31 8.94 -14.28 -6.40
CA LYS A 31 8.05 -13.13 -6.19
C LYS A 31 7.04 -13.31 -5.04
N THR A 32 7.33 -14.20 -4.10
CA THR A 32 6.42 -14.56 -3.01
C THR A 32 7.17 -14.53 -1.68
N LEU A 33 6.67 -13.73 -0.74
CA LEU A 33 7.10 -13.70 0.64
C LEU A 33 6.33 -14.76 1.44
N ILE A 34 7.04 -15.63 2.15
CA ILE A 34 6.45 -16.71 2.93
C ILE A 34 7.02 -16.68 4.34
N TRP A 35 6.15 -16.83 5.35
CA TRP A 35 6.59 -17.05 6.73
C TRP A 35 5.87 -18.24 7.36
N GLU A 36 6.65 -19.09 7.99
CA GLU A 36 6.21 -20.35 8.58
C GLU A 36 6.64 -20.44 10.03
N ARG A 37 5.71 -20.79 10.92
CA ARG A 37 6.01 -20.93 12.34
C ARG A 37 6.85 -22.18 12.56
N GLU A 38 8.02 -21.99 13.18
CA GLU A 38 8.97 -23.08 13.45
C GLU A 38 8.44 -24.07 14.49
N THR A 39 7.57 -23.62 15.39
CA THR A 39 6.99 -24.43 16.48
C THR A 39 5.48 -24.63 16.34
N PRO A 40 4.92 -25.75 16.86
CA PRO A 40 3.47 -25.99 16.85
C PRO A 40 2.63 -24.92 17.60
N PRO A 41 1.35 -24.71 17.21
CA PRO A 41 0.73 -25.16 15.97
C PRO A 41 1.38 -24.51 14.75
N HIS A 42 1.72 -25.32 13.74
CA HIS A 42 2.31 -24.83 12.51
C HIS A 42 1.32 -23.91 11.78
N SER A 43 1.83 -22.79 11.29
CA SER A 43 1.08 -21.85 10.47
C SER A 43 1.98 -21.38 9.34
N ARG A 44 1.42 -21.27 8.15
CA ARG A 44 2.10 -20.80 6.94
C ARG A 44 1.27 -19.70 6.30
N THR A 45 1.90 -18.59 6.00
CA THR A 45 1.29 -17.52 5.21
C THR A 45 2.15 -17.26 3.98
N SER A 46 1.49 -17.09 2.84
CA SER A 46 2.12 -16.78 1.56
C SER A 46 1.56 -15.45 1.06
N LEU A 47 2.45 -14.56 0.65
CA LEU A 47 2.13 -13.20 0.23
C LEU A 47 2.84 -12.89 -1.09
N PRO A 48 2.12 -12.80 -2.22
CA PRO A 48 2.68 -12.32 -3.47
C PRO A 48 3.26 -10.90 -3.34
N VAL A 49 4.36 -10.61 -4.02
CA VAL A 49 5.01 -9.29 -3.99
C VAL A 49 4.07 -8.17 -4.46
N ASN A 50 3.16 -8.47 -5.39
CA ASN A 50 2.18 -7.52 -5.90
C ASN A 50 1.16 -7.06 -4.85
N ASP A 51 0.98 -7.86 -3.78
CA ASP A 51 0.05 -7.53 -2.69
C ASP A 51 0.74 -6.75 -1.57
N ILE A 52 2.08 -6.59 -1.64
CA ILE A 52 2.85 -5.78 -0.70
C ILE A 52 2.68 -4.30 -1.06
N ILE A 53 2.13 -3.55 -0.11
CA ILE A 53 2.01 -2.11 -0.20
C ILE A 53 3.36 -1.47 0.09
N ALA A 54 3.99 -1.73 1.23
CA ALA A 54 5.24 -1.04 1.56
C ALA A 54 6.06 -1.87 2.53
N VAL A 55 7.36 -1.61 2.54
CA VAL A 55 8.26 -2.13 3.57
C VAL A 55 8.90 -0.94 4.26
N LYS A 56 8.74 -0.84 5.58
CA LYS A 56 9.23 0.30 6.36
C LYS A 56 9.99 -0.19 7.58
N TYR A 57 11.11 0.46 7.89
CA TYR A 57 11.72 0.31 9.21
C TYR A 57 10.75 0.87 10.27
N LEU A 58 10.63 0.18 11.39
CA LEU A 58 9.97 0.72 12.56
C LEU A 58 11.03 1.43 13.40
N HIS A 59 11.08 2.76 13.31
CA HIS A 59 11.92 3.56 14.20
C HIS A 59 11.15 3.88 15.48
N ASN A 60 11.83 3.93 16.63
CA ASN A 60 11.22 4.22 17.93
C ASN A 60 10.43 5.55 17.98
N SER A 61 10.62 6.46 17.01
CA SER A 61 9.88 7.73 16.89
C SER A 61 8.44 7.58 16.38
N ASP A 62 8.06 6.46 15.76
CA ASP A 62 6.69 6.22 15.29
C ASP A 62 5.75 5.73 16.42
N GLN A 63 6.29 5.65 17.64
CA GLN A 63 5.57 5.28 18.87
C GLN A 63 5.11 6.51 19.66
N SER A 64 4.90 7.66 18.99
CA SER A 64 4.27 8.84 19.61
C SER A 64 2.78 8.90 19.27
N CYS A 65 1.98 8.11 19.98
CA CYS A 65 0.68 8.56 20.44
C CYS A 65 0.18 7.62 21.55
N CYS A 66 -0.02 8.23 22.72
CA CYS A 66 -0.62 7.71 23.95
C CYS A 66 0.36 7.08 24.96
N CYS A 67 0.68 7.92 25.95
CA CYS A 67 1.08 7.66 27.35
C CYS A 67 2.44 7.02 27.71
N ASN A 68 3.17 7.85 28.49
CA ASN A 68 4.15 7.60 29.55
C ASN A 68 5.63 7.34 29.18
N VAL A 69 6.43 8.19 29.80
CA VAL A 69 7.88 8.12 29.97
C VAL A 69 8.23 6.77 30.59
N ASP A 70 9.04 5.97 29.89
CA ASP A 70 9.89 4.99 30.53
C ASP A 70 11.20 4.81 29.76
N ASN A 71 12.23 4.57 30.56
CA ASN A 71 13.66 4.69 30.28
C ASN A 71 14.15 3.96 29.03
N GLY A 72 15.11 4.60 28.35
CA GLY A 72 15.89 4.01 27.28
C GLY A 72 16.50 2.67 27.69
N LEU A 73 16.05 1.62 27.01
CA LEU A 73 16.78 0.38 26.85
C LEU A 73 17.00 0.24 25.35
N ASP A 74 18.25 0.23 24.91
CA ASP A 74 18.63 -0.08 23.54
C ASP A 74 17.87 -1.33 23.12
N SER A 75 16.91 -1.16 22.21
CA SER A 75 16.28 -2.29 21.56
C SER A 75 17.36 -2.98 20.76
N THR A 76 17.93 -4.05 21.31
CA THR A 76 18.91 -4.91 20.63
C THR A 76 18.37 -5.52 19.34
N HIS A 77 17.05 -5.41 19.12
CA HIS A 77 16.37 -5.88 17.94
C HIS A 77 15.92 -4.69 17.09
N GLN A 78 16.18 -4.78 15.79
CA GLN A 78 15.55 -3.92 14.80
C GLN A 78 14.29 -4.57 14.28
N VAL A 79 13.32 -3.73 13.94
CA VAL A 79 12.02 -4.17 13.44
C VAL A 79 11.76 -3.51 12.10
N PHE A 80 11.27 -4.28 11.15
CA PHE A 80 10.68 -3.74 9.94
C PHE A 80 9.28 -4.29 9.74
N THR A 81 8.42 -3.46 9.16
CA THR A 81 7.02 -3.76 8.91
C THR A 81 6.82 -3.99 7.42
N VAL A 82 6.21 -5.12 7.07
CA VAL A 82 5.64 -5.34 5.74
C VAL A 82 4.16 -4.97 5.81
N HIS A 83 3.77 -3.95 5.07
CA HIS A 83 2.39 -3.52 4.86
C HIS A 83 1.85 -4.19 3.60
N PHE A 84 0.67 -4.81 3.67
CA PHE A 84 0.13 -5.56 2.55
C PHE A 84 -1.39 -5.61 2.56
N VAL A 85 -1.97 -6.01 1.43
CA VAL A 85 -3.40 -6.31 1.33
C VAL A 85 -3.61 -7.80 1.21
N VAL A 86 -4.75 -8.28 1.71
CA VAL A 86 -5.22 -9.63 1.43
C VAL A 86 -6.64 -9.57 0.93
N GLN A 87 -6.94 -10.38 -0.08
CA GLN A 87 -8.30 -10.57 -0.54
C GLN A 87 -8.99 -11.57 0.39
N GLU A 88 -10.02 -11.11 1.11
CA GLU A 88 -10.87 -11.98 1.90
C GLU A 88 -12.10 -12.45 1.08
N LYS A 89 -12.97 -13.23 1.72
CA LYS A 89 -14.23 -13.70 1.11
C LYS A 89 -15.01 -12.51 0.53
N GLN A 90 -15.72 -12.74 -0.58
CA GLN A 90 -16.55 -11.73 -1.27
C GLN A 90 -15.77 -10.55 -1.89
N ASN A 91 -14.55 -10.77 -2.37
CA ASN A 91 -13.75 -9.76 -3.09
C ASN A 91 -13.45 -8.51 -2.26
N GLN A 92 -13.35 -8.67 -0.93
CA GLN A 92 -13.03 -7.57 -0.02
C GLN A 92 -11.54 -7.56 0.28
N TRP A 93 -10.86 -6.49 -0.12
CA TRP A 93 -9.46 -6.26 0.22
C TRP A 93 -9.33 -5.71 1.63
N LYS A 94 -8.51 -6.35 2.45
CA LYS A 94 -8.17 -5.87 3.80
C LYS A 94 -6.68 -5.57 3.91
N TYR A 95 -6.39 -4.37 4.37
CA TYR A 95 -5.06 -3.97 4.80
C TYR A 95 -4.65 -4.79 6.04
N LYS A 96 -3.43 -5.32 6.00
CA LYS A 96 -2.75 -6.01 7.10
C LYS A 96 -1.29 -5.56 7.16
N ARG A 97 -0.66 -5.83 8.29
CA ARG A 97 0.78 -5.65 8.47
C ARG A 97 1.37 -6.79 9.27
N VAL A 98 2.66 -7.02 9.08
CA VAL A 98 3.45 -7.94 9.91
C VAL A 98 4.75 -7.26 10.27
N ASP A 99 5.07 -7.29 11.56
CA ASP A 99 6.30 -6.75 12.11
C ASP A 99 7.30 -7.90 12.27
N LEU A 100 8.46 -7.77 11.64
CA LEU A 100 9.54 -8.75 11.65
C LEU A 100 10.71 -8.20 12.46
N GLU A 101 10.99 -8.86 13.57
CA GLU A 101 12.02 -8.43 14.52
C GLU A 101 13.24 -9.34 14.40
N SER A 102 14.43 -8.74 14.42
CA SER A 102 15.71 -9.46 14.42
C SER A 102 16.79 -8.70 15.17
N SER A 103 17.67 -9.41 15.86
CA SER A 103 18.88 -8.83 16.47
C SER A 103 19.99 -8.59 15.45
N ASP A 104 19.89 -9.14 14.24
CA ASP A 104 20.85 -8.91 13.17
C ASP A 104 20.40 -7.72 12.30
N HIS A 105 21.02 -6.56 12.52
CA HIS A 105 20.79 -5.36 11.73
C HIS A 105 21.05 -5.60 10.23
N ARG A 106 22.11 -6.34 9.87
CA ARG A 106 22.47 -6.54 8.45
C ARG A 106 21.39 -7.32 7.73
N GLN A 107 20.81 -8.30 8.41
CA GLN A 107 19.65 -9.04 7.92
C GLN A 107 18.46 -8.10 7.69
N VAL A 108 18.07 -7.30 8.69
CA VAL A 108 16.96 -6.34 8.53
C VAL A 108 17.19 -5.40 7.36
N THR A 109 18.39 -4.81 7.26
CA THR A 109 18.73 -3.92 6.15
C THR A 109 18.66 -4.60 4.80
N THR A 110 19.19 -5.82 4.67
CA THR A 110 19.15 -6.59 3.43
C THR A 110 17.70 -6.84 3.00
N TRP A 111 16.84 -7.24 3.94
CA TRP A 111 15.43 -7.50 3.66
C TRP A 111 14.66 -6.25 3.25
N VAL A 112 14.81 -5.15 3.99
CA VAL A 112 14.10 -3.90 3.65
C VAL A 112 14.56 -3.37 2.30
N THR A 113 15.86 -3.25 2.08
CA THR A 113 16.41 -2.69 0.82
C THR A 113 16.08 -3.57 -0.39
N THR A 114 16.14 -4.90 -0.25
CA THR A 114 15.80 -5.82 -1.33
C THR A 114 14.31 -5.75 -1.68
N LEU A 115 13.42 -5.84 -0.69
CA LEU A 115 11.98 -5.79 -0.93
C LEU A 115 11.57 -4.41 -1.46
N ASP A 116 12.09 -3.32 -0.90
CA ASP A 116 11.80 -1.97 -1.39
C ASP A 116 12.24 -1.81 -2.85
N SER A 117 13.46 -2.25 -3.20
CA SER A 117 13.94 -2.25 -4.59
C SER A 117 13.01 -3.03 -5.52
N MET A 118 12.59 -4.24 -5.12
CA MET A 118 11.61 -5.03 -5.90
C MET A 118 10.28 -4.28 -6.09
N LEU A 119 9.77 -3.59 -5.06
CA LEU A 119 8.53 -2.82 -5.16
C LEU A 119 8.67 -1.63 -6.11
N THR A 120 9.84 -0.99 -6.14
CA THR A 120 10.10 0.13 -7.07
C THR A 120 10.15 -0.31 -8.54
N GLU A 121 10.49 -1.57 -8.81
CA GLU A 121 10.54 -2.14 -10.15
C GLU A 121 9.17 -2.62 -10.69
N LEU A 122 8.13 -2.62 -9.87
CA LEU A 122 6.78 -3.00 -10.31
C LEU A 122 6.21 -1.93 -11.27
N LYS A 123 6.26 -2.22 -12.58
CA LYS A 123 5.88 -1.30 -13.67
C LYS A 123 4.46 -0.71 -13.55
N HIS A 124 3.52 -1.42 -12.96
CA HIS A 124 2.09 -1.03 -12.92
C HIS A 124 1.65 -0.47 -11.57
N ARG A 125 2.60 -0.04 -10.74
CA ARG A 125 2.29 0.51 -9.43
C ARG A 125 2.06 2.03 -9.56
N PRO A 126 0.87 2.54 -9.22
CA PRO A 126 0.57 3.97 -9.33
C PRO A 126 1.43 4.79 -8.36
N LYS A 127 1.89 5.96 -8.79
CA LYS A 127 2.69 6.92 -8.04
C LYS A 127 1.98 8.24 -7.84
N HIS A 128 1.10 8.63 -8.77
CA HIS A 128 0.33 9.88 -8.70
C HIS A 128 -1.11 9.66 -9.15
N LEU A 129 -2.07 9.95 -8.27
CA LEU A 129 -3.50 9.71 -8.48
C LEU A 129 -4.31 11.00 -8.33
N LEU A 130 -5.29 11.20 -9.22
CA LEU A 130 -6.35 12.20 -9.06
C LEU A 130 -7.51 11.56 -8.31
N MET A 131 -7.92 12.12 -7.17
CA MET A 131 -8.93 11.53 -6.30
C MET A 131 -10.12 12.45 -6.06
N PHE A 132 -11.31 11.96 -6.38
CA PHE A 132 -12.57 12.64 -6.11
C PHE A 132 -13.26 12.08 -4.87
N VAL A 133 -13.61 12.94 -3.93
CA VAL A 133 -14.36 12.58 -2.72
C VAL A 133 -15.72 13.26 -2.73
N ASN A 134 -16.79 12.47 -2.68
CA ASN A 134 -18.14 12.99 -2.52
C ASN A 134 -18.53 12.99 -1.03
N PRO A 135 -18.63 14.17 -0.37
CA PRO A 135 -18.98 14.23 1.05
C PRO A 135 -20.46 13.94 1.31
N PHE A 136 -21.34 14.11 0.32
CA PHE A 136 -22.79 14.07 0.48
C PHE A 136 -23.43 12.73 0.06
N GLY A 137 -22.70 11.87 -0.66
CA GLY A 137 -23.22 10.59 -1.16
C GLY A 137 -23.58 9.58 -0.07
N GLY A 138 -24.68 8.86 -0.27
CA GLY A 138 -25.10 7.73 0.59
C GLY A 138 -25.18 8.09 2.07
N ARG A 139 -24.43 7.36 2.91
CA ARG A 139 -24.37 7.58 4.38
C ARG A 139 -23.57 8.81 4.81
N LYS A 140 -23.17 9.70 3.89
CA LYS A 140 -22.38 10.93 4.14
C LYS A 140 -21.06 10.68 4.87
N ARG A 141 -20.39 9.57 4.53
CA ARG A 141 -19.11 9.17 5.14
C ARG A 141 -17.90 9.37 4.23
N GLY A 142 -18.06 9.85 3.00
CA GLY A 142 -16.98 9.91 2.00
C GLY A 142 -15.73 10.64 2.52
N LEU A 143 -15.91 11.83 3.08
CA LEU A 143 -14.80 12.61 3.64
C LEU A 143 -14.15 11.93 4.85
N ARG A 144 -14.95 11.27 5.71
CA ARG A 144 -14.43 10.53 6.86
C ARG A 144 -13.62 9.31 6.43
N ILE A 145 -14.16 8.53 5.48
CA ILE A 145 -13.48 7.37 4.88
C ILE A 145 -12.16 7.79 4.24
N TYR A 146 -12.17 8.91 3.51
CA TYR A 146 -10.94 9.46 2.94
C TYR A 146 -9.91 9.74 4.03
N LYS A 147 -10.26 10.50 5.07
CA LYS A 147 -9.32 10.89 6.14
C LYS A 147 -8.82 9.73 6.99
N GLU A 148 -9.71 8.80 7.37
CA GLU A 148 -9.41 7.73 8.33
C GLU A 148 -8.82 6.47 7.68
N VAL A 149 -9.12 6.23 6.39
CA VAL A 149 -8.76 4.96 5.73
C VAL A 149 -7.92 5.19 4.49
N VAL A 150 -8.41 5.99 3.54
CA VAL A 150 -7.77 6.12 2.22
C VAL A 150 -6.46 6.89 2.31
N LYS A 151 -6.46 8.07 2.94
CA LYS A 151 -5.27 8.92 3.06
C LYS A 151 -4.12 8.18 3.77
N PRO A 152 -4.31 7.56 4.95
CA PRO A 152 -3.22 6.81 5.60
C PRO A 152 -2.66 5.69 4.72
N LEU A 153 -3.52 5.00 3.95
CA LEU A 153 -3.07 3.94 3.05
C LEU A 153 -2.21 4.48 1.90
N MET A 154 -2.58 5.62 1.32
CA MET A 154 -1.81 6.28 0.26
C MET A 154 -0.48 6.80 0.80
N ASP A 155 -0.47 7.38 2.01
CA ASP A 155 0.75 7.81 2.71
C ASP A 155 1.70 6.61 2.98
N ILE A 156 1.15 5.46 3.37
CA ILE A 156 1.93 4.22 3.53
C ILE A 156 2.54 3.79 2.20
N ALA A 157 1.74 3.81 1.14
CA ALA A 157 2.12 3.36 -0.20
C ALA A 157 3.10 4.30 -0.93
N GLY A 158 3.30 5.52 -0.42
CA GLY A 158 4.13 6.56 -1.05
C GLY A 158 3.48 7.15 -2.31
N VAL A 159 2.14 7.12 -2.39
CA VAL A 159 1.39 7.59 -3.57
C VAL A 159 0.99 9.04 -3.37
N LYS A 160 1.37 9.91 -4.31
CA LYS A 160 0.91 11.29 -4.37
C LYS A 160 -0.57 11.31 -4.75
N VAL A 161 -1.37 12.07 -4.01
CA VAL A 161 -2.81 12.21 -4.28
C VAL A 161 -3.16 13.68 -4.42
N ASP A 162 -3.70 14.04 -5.58
CA ASP A 162 -4.35 15.34 -5.78
C ASP A 162 -5.84 15.17 -5.51
N LEU A 163 -6.31 15.82 -4.45
CA LEU A 163 -7.63 15.61 -3.88
C LEU A 163 -8.62 16.68 -4.32
N THR A 164 -9.75 16.25 -4.87
CA THR A 164 -10.91 17.09 -5.14
C THR A 164 -12.09 16.65 -4.27
N ILE A 165 -12.56 17.53 -3.39
CA ILE A 165 -13.83 17.33 -2.68
C ILE A 165 -14.95 17.89 -3.55
N THR A 166 -15.88 17.04 -4.01
CA THR A 166 -16.95 17.48 -4.90
C THR A 166 -18.01 18.30 -4.15
N GLN A 167 -18.52 19.34 -4.81
CA GLN A 167 -19.44 20.32 -4.20
C GLN A 167 -20.86 20.22 -4.75
N ARG A 168 -21.04 19.64 -5.95
CA ARG A 168 -22.31 19.52 -6.65
C ARG A 168 -22.30 18.29 -7.56
N SER A 169 -23.48 17.91 -8.07
CA SER A 169 -23.60 16.90 -9.12
C SER A 169 -22.84 17.34 -10.37
N ASN A 170 -22.24 16.37 -11.08
CA ASN A 170 -21.42 16.58 -12.28
C ASN A 170 -20.12 17.37 -12.06
N HIS A 171 -19.76 17.72 -10.82
CA HIS A 171 -18.52 18.45 -10.56
C HIS A 171 -17.26 17.66 -10.94
N ALA A 172 -17.20 16.37 -10.63
CA ALA A 172 -16.07 15.51 -11.02
C ALA A 172 -16.02 15.35 -12.55
N ARG A 173 -17.18 15.21 -13.19
CA ARG A 173 -17.28 15.16 -14.65
C ARG A 173 -16.72 16.43 -15.30
N ASP A 174 -17.11 17.60 -14.81
CA ASP A 174 -16.68 18.88 -15.38
C ASP A 174 -15.16 19.06 -15.25
N ILE A 175 -14.60 18.75 -14.08
CA ILE A 175 -13.15 18.78 -13.85
C ILE A 175 -12.42 17.82 -14.81
N LEU A 176 -12.92 16.59 -14.98
CA LEU A 176 -12.31 15.61 -15.90
C LEU A 176 -12.34 16.04 -17.37
N LEU A 177 -13.24 16.95 -17.76
CA LEU A 177 -13.32 17.49 -19.12
C LEU A 177 -12.37 18.67 -19.34
N GLU A 178 -11.90 19.31 -18.28
CA GLU A 178 -11.04 20.52 -18.32
C GLU A 178 -9.58 20.21 -17.98
N ASP A 179 -9.33 19.35 -16.99
CA ASP A 179 -7.99 19.08 -16.46
C ASP A 179 -7.09 18.32 -17.44
N ASN A 180 -5.77 18.46 -17.28
CA ASN A 180 -4.83 17.59 -17.99
C ASN A 180 -4.64 16.26 -17.22
N LEU A 181 -5.07 15.15 -17.80
CA LEU A 181 -4.97 13.84 -17.13
C LEU A 181 -3.65 13.11 -17.36
N THR A 182 -2.77 13.62 -18.23
CA THR A 182 -1.53 12.92 -18.63
C THR A 182 -0.52 12.75 -17.50
N GLU A 183 -0.62 13.54 -16.42
CA GLU A 183 0.28 13.46 -15.27
C GLU A 183 -0.13 12.39 -14.25
N TYR A 184 -1.35 11.85 -14.34
CA TYR A 184 -1.88 10.91 -13.37
C TYR A 184 -1.82 9.47 -13.89
N ASP A 185 -1.43 8.55 -13.02
CA ASP A 185 -1.45 7.10 -13.29
C ASP A 185 -2.87 6.53 -13.20
N GLY A 186 -3.81 7.29 -12.62
CA GLY A 186 -5.20 6.87 -12.49
C GLY A 186 -6.11 7.86 -11.77
N VAL A 187 -7.41 7.65 -11.95
CA VAL A 187 -8.47 8.40 -11.28
C VAL A 187 -9.15 7.50 -10.25
N VAL A 188 -9.29 8.00 -9.02
CA VAL A 188 -9.91 7.27 -7.91
C VAL A 188 -11.14 8.03 -7.40
N CYS A 189 -12.19 7.28 -7.05
CA CYS A 189 -13.38 7.85 -6.43
C CYS A 189 -13.62 7.32 -5.02
N VAL A 190 -13.95 8.20 -4.09
CA VAL A 190 -14.46 7.87 -2.76
C VAL A 190 -15.92 8.34 -2.69
N GLY A 191 -16.82 7.45 -3.03
CA GLY A 191 -18.25 7.73 -3.14
C GLY A 191 -19.07 6.47 -3.37
N GLY A 192 -20.33 6.63 -3.77
CA GLY A 192 -21.18 5.53 -4.23
C GLY A 192 -21.25 5.45 -5.75
N ASP A 193 -22.14 4.61 -6.26
CA ASP A 193 -22.30 4.32 -7.70
C ASP A 193 -22.57 5.56 -8.56
N GLY A 194 -23.25 6.57 -8.01
CA GLY A 194 -23.47 7.85 -8.69
C GLY A 194 -22.17 8.62 -8.93
N THR A 195 -21.24 8.62 -7.97
CA THR A 195 -19.92 9.25 -8.11
C THR A 195 -19.06 8.50 -9.11
N PHE A 196 -19.11 7.17 -9.09
CA PHE A 196 -18.44 6.34 -10.09
C PHE A 196 -18.97 6.60 -11.50
N SER A 197 -20.30 6.59 -11.68
CA SER A 197 -20.95 6.86 -12.97
C SER A 197 -20.61 8.25 -13.51
N GLU A 198 -20.56 9.25 -12.64
CA GLU A 198 -20.19 10.62 -12.99
C GLU A 198 -18.77 10.69 -13.58
N ILE A 199 -17.80 10.08 -12.90
CA ILE A 199 -16.39 10.02 -13.34
C ILE A 199 -16.26 9.24 -14.64
N MET A 200 -16.89 8.06 -14.74
CA MET A 200 -16.84 7.22 -15.93
C MET A 200 -17.40 7.97 -17.15
N ASN A 201 -18.54 8.64 -16.98
CA ASN A 201 -19.14 9.44 -18.05
C ASN A 201 -18.25 10.63 -18.45
N GLY A 202 -17.55 11.26 -17.50
CA GLY A 202 -16.56 12.30 -17.78
C GLY A 202 -15.42 11.79 -18.65
N LEU A 203 -14.81 10.65 -18.27
CA LEU A 203 -13.71 10.02 -19.02
C LEU A 203 -14.13 9.58 -20.43
N ILE A 204 -15.31 8.97 -20.59
CA ILE A 204 -15.85 8.58 -21.90
C ILE A 204 -16.07 9.82 -22.78
N THR A 205 -16.70 10.86 -22.23
CA THR A 205 -16.99 12.09 -22.97
C THR A 205 -15.69 12.78 -23.41
N ARG A 206 -14.70 12.85 -22.52
CA ARG A 206 -13.37 13.37 -22.84
C ARG A 206 -12.73 12.58 -23.98
N THR A 207 -12.67 11.26 -23.85
CA THR A 207 -12.08 10.38 -24.87
C THR A 207 -12.76 10.55 -26.23
N ALA A 208 -14.09 10.71 -26.26
CA ALA A 208 -14.81 10.97 -27.50
C ALA A 208 -14.45 12.33 -28.11
N ARG A 209 -14.25 13.37 -27.29
CA ARG A 209 -13.84 14.70 -27.73
C ARG A 209 -12.38 14.73 -28.21
N ASP A 210 -11.49 13.99 -27.58
CA ASP A 210 -10.07 13.96 -27.94
C ASP A 210 -9.80 13.18 -29.24
N ASN A 211 -10.72 12.30 -29.65
CA ASN A 211 -10.62 11.46 -30.85
C ASN A 211 -11.56 11.85 -32.01
N GLY A 212 -12.38 12.90 -31.84
CA GLY A 212 -13.32 13.41 -32.84
C GLY A 212 -12.95 14.80 -33.33
#